data_AF-A0A2X0S2P9-F1
#
_entry.id   AF-A0A2X0S2P9-F1
#
_cell.length_a   1.000
_cell.length_b   1.000
_cell.length_c   1.000
_cell.angle_alpha   90.00
_cell.angle_beta   90.00
_cell.angle_gamma   90.00
#
_symmetry.space_group_name_H-M   'P 1'
#
loop_
_entity.id
_entity.type
_entity.pdbx_description
1 polymer ?
#
loop_
_entity_poly.entity_id
_entity_poly.type
_entity_poly.pdbx_seq_one_letter_code
_entity_poly.pdbx_strand_id
1 'polypeptide(L)'
;MSSSTSATRQSWTQYGPLPLTRCPDCPRMEPLKRLTCVREENGNRGREFVKCLSKPQPGQVRKKCGHFEWLDDYVERLKLEGSTPTQELNFGGRLAVEQAPNLADRADPMMHSAELKCE
;
A
#
# COMPACT_ATOMS: atom_id res chain seq x y z
N MET A 1 -26.80 33.87 22.23
CA MET A 1 -26.96 33.10 20.98
C MET A 1 -26.10 31.87 21.11
N SER A 2 -26.71 30.69 21.23
CA SER A 2 -25.98 29.43 21.37
C SER A 2 -25.54 28.96 19.98
N SER A 3 -24.25 29.10 19.69
CA SER A 3 -23.65 28.57 18.45
C SER A 3 -23.57 27.05 18.56
N SER A 4 -24.55 26.35 17.99
CA SER A 4 -24.46 24.90 17.78
C SER A 4 -23.46 24.64 16.67
N THR A 5 -22.22 24.31 17.03
CA THR A 5 -21.24 23.78 16.09
C THR A 5 -21.76 22.42 15.60
N SER A 6 -22.31 22.38 14.40
CA SER A 6 -22.54 21.11 13.71
C SER A 6 -21.17 20.49 13.46
N ALA A 7 -20.77 19.56 14.32
CA ALA A 7 -19.57 18.77 14.10
C ALA A 7 -19.81 17.95 12.83
N THR A 8 -19.24 18.41 11.71
CA THR A 8 -19.09 17.59 10.50
C THR A 8 -18.47 16.29 10.96
N ARG A 9 -19.22 15.18 10.91
CA ARG A 9 -18.69 13.86 11.27
C ARG A 9 -17.42 13.68 10.44
N GLN A 10 -16.26 13.57 11.10
CA GLN A 10 -15.02 13.26 10.39
C GLN A 10 -15.23 11.90 9.72
N SER A 11 -15.32 11.91 8.40
CA SER A 11 -15.42 10.70 7.59
C SER A 11 -14.00 10.23 7.30
N TRP A 12 -13.63 9.07 7.84
CA TRP A 12 -12.37 8.43 7.53
C TRP A 12 -12.40 7.84 6.11
N THR A 13 -11.24 7.85 5.43
CA THR A 13 -11.08 7.22 4.12
C THR A 13 -11.46 5.74 4.20
N GLN A 14 -12.32 5.30 3.27
CA GLN A 14 -12.69 3.90 3.13
C GLN A 14 -11.92 3.27 1.99
N TYR A 15 -11.11 2.27 2.30
CA TYR A 15 -10.39 1.50 1.29
C TYR A 15 -11.19 0.27 0.88
N GLY A 16 -11.09 -0.11 -0.40
CA GLY A 16 -11.62 -1.40 -0.87
C GLY A 16 -10.87 -2.61 -0.28
N PRO A 17 -11.08 -3.81 -0.84
CA PRO A 17 -10.26 -4.97 -0.50
C PRO A 17 -8.77 -4.68 -0.72
N LEU A 18 -7.95 -4.99 0.27
CA LEU A 18 -6.50 -4.81 0.24
C LEU A 18 -5.82 -6.14 0.58
N PRO A 19 -4.67 -6.48 -0.04
CA PRO A 19 -3.90 -7.64 0.37
C PRO A 19 -3.41 -7.44 1.81
N LEU A 20 -3.64 -8.42 2.68
CA LEU A 20 -3.15 -8.39 4.06
C LEU A 20 -1.85 -9.18 4.15
N THR A 21 -0.74 -8.45 4.22
CA THR A 21 0.61 -8.99 4.30
C THR A 21 0.92 -9.54 5.68
N ARG A 22 2.06 -10.25 5.78
CA ARG A 22 2.59 -10.74 7.05
C ARG A 22 3.02 -9.57 7.94
N CYS A 23 3.02 -9.80 9.24
CA CYS A 23 3.51 -8.82 10.20
C CYS A 23 5.02 -8.56 10.00
N PRO A 24 5.46 -7.29 9.82
CA PRO A 24 6.88 -6.98 9.69
C PRO A 24 7.65 -7.16 11.01
N ASP A 25 6.97 -7.04 12.14
CA ASP A 25 7.61 -7.04 13.47
C ASP A 25 7.76 -8.44 14.08
N CYS A 26 7.23 -9.48 13.45
CA CYS A 26 7.38 -10.83 13.99
C CYS A 26 7.41 -11.92 12.90
N PRO A 27 8.13 -13.02 13.13
CA PRO A 27 8.34 -14.06 12.11
C PRO A 27 7.10 -14.93 11.85
N ARG A 28 5.94 -14.59 12.42
CA ARG A 28 4.73 -15.39 12.28
C ARG A 28 4.19 -15.28 10.85
N MET A 29 3.61 -16.38 10.37
CA MET A 29 3.12 -16.48 8.99
C MET A 29 1.70 -15.97 8.82
N GLU A 30 0.95 -15.85 9.92
CA GLU A 30 -0.42 -15.32 9.88
C GLU A 30 -0.42 -13.86 9.39
N PRO A 31 -1.28 -13.53 8.42
CA PRO A 31 -1.37 -12.16 7.93
C PRO A 31 -1.93 -11.22 9.00
N LEU A 32 -1.66 -9.94 8.83
CA LEU A 32 -2.29 -8.88 9.60
C LEU A 32 -3.82 -8.94 9.47
N LYS A 33 -4.51 -8.37 10.45
CA LYS A 33 -5.97 -8.27 10.45
C LYS A 33 -6.38 -6.81 10.36
N ARG A 34 -7.22 -6.47 9.38
CA ARG A 34 -7.89 -5.19 9.27
C ARG A 34 -9.03 -5.11 10.28
N LEU A 35 -9.10 -4.02 11.01
CA LEU A 35 -10.05 -3.75 12.08
C LEU A 35 -10.50 -2.30 12.00
N THR A 36 -11.67 -2.02 12.55
CA THR A 36 -12.22 -0.66 12.63
C THR A 36 -12.25 -0.19 14.07
N CYS A 37 -11.80 1.03 14.31
CA CYS A 37 -11.90 1.68 15.61
C CYS A 37 -13.37 1.91 15.96
N VAL A 38 -13.83 1.22 17.00
CA VAL A 38 -15.21 1.35 17.51
C VAL A 38 -15.34 2.44 18.58
N ARG A 39 -14.22 2.85 19.19
CA ARG A 39 -14.18 3.82 20.27
C ARG A 39 -14.15 5.24 19.69
N GLU A 40 -14.88 6.15 20.34
CA GLU A 40 -14.87 7.59 20.04
C GLU A 40 -13.63 8.31 20.62
N GLU A 41 -12.65 7.55 21.11
CA GLU A 41 -11.41 8.10 21.66
C GLU A 41 -10.66 8.88 20.57
N ASN A 42 -10.45 10.18 20.83
CA ASN A 42 -9.74 11.10 19.95
C ASN A 42 -10.36 11.26 18.54
N GLY A 43 -11.65 10.97 18.36
CA GLY A 43 -12.33 11.09 17.06
C GLY A 43 -11.98 9.97 16.06
N ASN A 44 -11.30 8.90 16.50
CA ASN A 44 -10.90 7.80 15.62
C ASN A 44 -12.04 6.82 15.28
N ARG A 45 -13.27 7.08 15.72
CA ARG A 45 -14.39 6.16 15.46
C ARG A 45 -14.63 6.02 13.97
N GLY A 46 -14.64 4.77 13.50
CA GLY A 46 -14.76 4.44 12.08
C GLY A 46 -13.44 4.42 11.32
N ARG A 47 -12.32 4.86 11.91
CA ARG A 47 -11.00 4.74 11.28
C ARG A 47 -10.55 3.29 11.27
N GLU A 48 -9.96 2.86 10.18
CA GLU A 48 -9.48 1.49 10.02
C GLU A 48 -7.98 1.37 10.26
N PHE A 49 -7.56 0.23 10.79
CA PHE A 49 -6.17 -0.08 11.09
C PHE A 49 -5.88 -1.56 10.85
N VAL A 50 -4.61 -1.90 10.70
CA VAL A 50 -4.15 -3.28 10.68
C VAL A 50 -3.43 -3.63 11.99
N LYS A 51 -3.59 -4.87 12.44
CA LYS A 51 -2.97 -5.35 13.67
C LYS A 51 -2.48 -6.78 13.53
N CYS A 52 -1.36 -7.09 14.16
CA CYS A 52 -0.93 -8.47 14.31
C CYS A 52 -1.70 -9.14 15.45
N LEU A 53 -2.57 -10.09 15.11
CA LEU A 53 -3.32 -10.90 16.09
C LEU A 53 -2.76 -12.30 16.25
N SER A 54 -1.57 -12.53 15.72
CA SER A 54 -1.04 -13.87 15.61
C SER A 54 -0.62 -14.46 16.95
N LYS A 55 -0.92 -15.75 17.12
CA LYS A 55 -0.62 -16.47 18.36
C LYS A 55 0.79 -17.06 18.30
N PRO A 56 1.47 -17.22 19.44
CA PRO A 56 2.64 -18.09 19.50
C PRO A 56 2.29 -19.49 19.02
N GLN A 57 3.23 -20.18 18.35
CA GLN A 57 3.02 -21.58 18.02
C GLN A 57 2.93 -22.43 19.29
N PRO A 58 2.18 -23.55 19.28
CA PRO A 58 2.18 -24.48 20.41
C PRO A 58 3.60 -24.88 20.80
N GLY A 59 3.91 -24.82 22.10
CA GLY A 59 5.26 -25.09 22.62
C GLY A 59 6.25 -23.93 22.53
N GLN A 60 5.92 -22.81 21.87
CA GLN A 60 6.76 -21.61 21.88
C GLN A 60 6.26 -20.58 22.91
N VAL A 61 7.07 -20.32 23.94
CA VAL A 61 6.85 -19.20 24.86
C VAL A 61 7.36 -17.91 24.21
N ARG A 62 6.55 -17.31 23.34
CA ARG A 62 6.82 -15.99 22.74
C ARG A 62 5.79 -14.97 23.22
N LYS A 63 6.24 -13.74 23.48
CA LYS A 63 5.34 -12.63 23.81
C LYS A 63 4.37 -12.35 22.65
N LYS A 64 3.19 -11.82 22.97
CA LYS A 64 2.22 -11.34 21.98
C LYS A 64 2.85 -10.22 21.15
N CYS A 65 2.62 -10.22 19.83
CA CYS A 65 3.07 -9.11 18.98
C CYS A 65 2.23 -7.86 19.26
N GLY A 66 2.89 -6.71 19.33
CA GLY A 66 2.26 -5.40 19.53
C GLY A 66 1.98 -4.62 18.23
N HIS A 67 2.34 -5.16 17.07
CA HIS A 67 2.28 -4.45 15.79
C HIS A 67 0.90 -3.87 15.50
N PHE A 68 0.89 -2.59 15.15
CA PHE A 68 -0.27 -1.77 14.84
C PHE A 68 0.15 -0.73 13.80
N GLU A 69 -0.71 -0.48 12.81
CA GLU A 69 -0.49 0.53 11.78
C GLU A 69 -1.87 1.03 11.29
N TRP A 70 -2.03 2.33 11.07
CA TRP A 70 -3.26 2.85 10.48
C TRP A 70 -3.40 2.39 9.03
N LEU A 71 -4.62 2.20 8.55
CA LEU A 71 -4.83 1.65 7.21
C LEU A 71 -4.30 2.59 6.11
N ASP A 72 -4.32 3.90 6.36
CA ASP A 72 -3.75 4.90 5.45
C ASP A 72 -2.23 4.67 5.27
N ASP A 73 -1.50 4.55 6.39
CA ASP A 73 -0.06 4.28 6.42
C ASP A 73 0.27 2.91 5.79
N TYR A 74 -0.54 1.90 6.09
CA TYR A 74 -0.42 0.55 5.52
C TYR A 74 -0.49 0.57 3.99
N VAL A 75 -1.43 1.33 3.43
CA VAL A 75 -1.59 1.47 1.98
C VAL A 75 -0.41 2.21 1.35
N GLU A 76 0.11 3.25 2.00
CA GLU A 76 1.31 3.95 1.54
C GLU A 76 2.52 3.02 1.51
N ARG A 77 2.69 2.21 2.55
CA ARG A 77 3.76 1.20 2.60
C ARG A 77 3.61 0.13 1.53
N LEU A 78 2.40 -0.38 1.29
CA LEU A 78 2.17 -1.33 0.20
C LEU A 78 2.51 -0.76 -1.18
N LYS A 79 2.19 0.52 -1.43
CA LYS A 79 2.56 1.21 -2.67
C LYS A 79 4.08 1.32 -2.80
N LEU A 80 4.77 1.62 -1.72
CA LEU A 80 6.22 1.71 -1.71
C LEU A 80 6.87 0.35 -1.96
N GLU A 81 6.46 -0.70 -1.25
CA GLU A 81 6.94 -2.08 -1.43
C GLU A 81 6.68 -2.57 -2.86
N GLY A 82 5.49 -2.30 -3.42
CA GLY A 82 5.16 -2.65 -4.80
C GLY A 82 5.89 -1.81 -5.87
N SER A 83 6.44 -0.65 -5.50
CA SER A 83 7.21 0.21 -6.41
C SER A 83 8.71 -0.10 -6.40
N THR A 84 9.21 -0.84 -5.40
CA THR A 84 10.58 -1.34 -5.43
C THR A 84 10.69 -2.43 -6.49
N PRO A 85 11.62 -2.32 -7.47
CA PRO A 85 11.95 -3.44 -8.34
C PRO A 85 12.60 -4.49 -7.45
N THR A 86 11.77 -5.39 -6.92
CA THR A 86 12.24 -6.52 -6.13
C THR A 86 13.02 -7.38 -7.11
N GLN A 87 14.35 -7.37 -6.97
CA GLN A 87 15.17 -8.44 -7.51
C GLN A 87 14.65 -9.74 -6.89
N GLU A 88 13.86 -10.46 -7.67
CA GLU A 88 13.70 -11.91 -7.71
C GLU A 88 13.83 -12.63 -6.36
N LEU A 89 12.73 -12.74 -5.62
CA LEU A 89 12.48 -13.91 -4.78
C LEU A 89 11.06 -14.43 -5.01
N ASN A 90 10.91 -15.10 -6.15
CA ASN A 90 10.26 -16.41 -6.27
C ASN A 90 8.84 -16.54 -5.68
N PHE A 91 7.89 -15.74 -6.20
CA PHE A 91 6.49 -16.15 -6.24
C PHE A 91 6.10 -16.35 -7.70
N GLY A 92 6.03 -17.62 -8.10
CA GLY A 92 5.59 -18.03 -9.42
C GLY A 92 4.22 -17.46 -9.77
N GLY A 93 4.19 -16.61 -10.78
CA GLY A 93 2.97 -16.00 -11.31
C GLY A 93 3.30 -14.87 -12.27
N ARG A 94 3.61 -15.22 -13.52
CA ARG A 94 3.88 -14.29 -14.63
C ARG A 94 2.75 -13.24 -14.75
N LEU A 95 3.09 -11.98 -14.57
CA LEU A 95 2.43 -10.89 -15.28
C LEU A 95 3.52 -10.07 -15.97
N ALA A 96 3.58 -10.21 -17.30
CA ALA A 96 4.41 -9.41 -18.16
C ALA A 96 3.94 -7.96 -18.09
N VAL A 97 4.81 -7.07 -17.63
CA VAL A 97 4.78 -5.67 -18.03
C VAL A 97 6.18 -5.39 -18.55
N GLU A 98 6.29 -5.28 -19.87
CA GLU A 98 7.51 -4.87 -20.54
C GLU A 98 7.94 -3.50 -20.00
N GLN A 99 9.08 -3.47 -19.32
CA GLN A 99 9.84 -2.27 -19.06
C GLN A 99 10.91 -2.16 -20.15
N ALA A 100 10.69 -1.26 -21.11
CA ALA A 100 11.75 -0.85 -22.04
C ALA A 100 12.71 0.11 -21.30
N PRO A 101 14.04 -0.10 -21.37
CA PRO A 101 14.99 0.80 -20.73
C PRO A 101 15.17 2.08 -21.55
N ASN A 102 15.25 3.19 -20.84
CA ASN A 102 15.72 4.47 -21.33
C ASN A 102 17.19 4.33 -21.75
N LEU A 103 17.51 4.62 -23.01
CA LEU A 103 18.89 4.82 -23.45
C LEU A 103 18.94 6.00 -24.41
N ALA A 104 19.25 7.17 -23.85
CA ALA A 104 19.78 8.28 -24.61
C ALA A 104 21.23 7.95 -24.99
N ASP A 105 21.55 7.93 -26.28
CA ASP A 105 22.71 8.67 -26.78
C ASP A 105 22.64 8.86 -28.31
N ARG A 106 22.84 10.12 -28.70
CA ARG A 106 23.50 10.62 -29.91
C ARG A 106 22.93 10.40 -31.32
N ALA A 107 22.69 11.59 -31.91
CA ALA A 107 23.22 12.10 -33.17
C ALA A 107 22.16 12.36 -34.26
N ASP A 108 21.77 13.63 -34.36
CA ASP A 108 21.22 14.23 -35.57
C ASP A 108 22.37 14.46 -36.58
N PRO A 109 22.17 14.12 -37.87
CA PRO A 109 22.38 15.14 -38.87
C PRO A 109 21.30 15.13 -39.96
N MET A 110 20.48 16.18 -39.96
CA MET A 110 20.26 17.15 -41.04
C MET A 110 20.04 16.62 -42.48
N MET A 111 18.85 16.98 -42.98
CA MET A 111 18.45 17.27 -44.37
C MET A 111 18.21 16.05 -45.30
N HIS A 112 16.99 15.93 -45.82
CA HIS A 112 16.64 16.26 -47.22
C HIS A 112 15.12 16.11 -47.45
N SER A 113 14.50 17.24 -47.83
CA SER A 113 13.47 17.42 -48.85
C SER A 113 12.63 16.23 -49.31
N ALA A 114 11.30 16.33 -49.12
CA ALA A 114 10.33 16.21 -50.22
C ALA A 114 8.96 16.71 -49.76
N GLU A 115 8.52 17.80 -50.38
CA GLU A 115 7.10 18.17 -50.45
C GLU A 115 6.32 17.04 -51.13
N LEU A 116 5.05 16.84 -50.76
CA LEU A 116 3.90 16.94 -51.67
C LEU A 116 2.59 16.62 -50.93
N LYS A 117 1.65 17.52 -51.15
CA LYS A 117 0.25 17.54 -50.74
C LYS A 117 -0.60 16.67 -51.71
N CYS A 118 -1.83 16.39 -51.27
CA CYS A 118 -3.00 15.78 -51.94
C CYS A 118 -3.25 14.33 -51.48
N GLU A 119 -4.45 13.91 -51.06
CA GLU A 119 -5.81 14.49 -51.16
C GLU A 119 -6.55 14.47 -49.82
#